data_AF-A0A7S3I7S0-F1
#
_entry.id   AF-A0A7S3I7S0-F1
#
_cell.length_a   1.000
_cell.length_b   1.000
_cell.length_c   1.000
_cell.angle_alpha   90.00
_cell.angle_beta   90.00
_cell.angle_gamma   90.00
#
_symmetry.space_group_name_H-M   'P 1'
#
loop_
_entity.id
_entity.type
_entity.pdbx_description
1 polymer ?
#
loop_
_entity_poly.entity_id
_entity_poly.type
_entity_poly.pdbx_seq_one_letter_code
_entity_poly.pdbx_strand_id
1 'polypeptide(L)'
;ERQDGAPLTYKRMSPGSVESSVFGLVILCLGSGTLTFPYIFYENGLVFSVLLIALGAVISMYTGWLIVKTAEYCNATRYEDIAMELYGKNMSRFTSVMILVTMLGFVIAYIVLLKSLLPQTIEAVSGSTLPGWMGDTTGGHIFWSALFSYAVVFPLTLARKLSALRFSSLFSFFCGIYVVLVLVFVCLCDRDVNPDLGASLEKVASEFRLTA
;
A
#
# COMPACT_ATOMS: atom_id res chain seq x y z
N GLU A 1 47.47 -0.36 21.93
CA GLU A 1 46.62 -0.26 20.74
C GLU A 1 45.33 -1.06 20.93
N ARG A 2 44.19 -0.41 20.67
CA ARG A 2 42.79 -0.88 20.54
C ARG A 2 42.07 -1.56 21.73
N GLN A 3 41.22 -0.75 22.36
CA GLN A 3 40.08 -1.11 23.22
C GLN A 3 38.94 -1.79 22.43
N ASP A 4 38.32 -2.76 23.12
CA ASP A 4 36.94 -3.26 23.12
C ASP A 4 35.90 -2.80 22.06
N GLY A 5 35.08 -3.77 21.62
CA GLY A 5 33.87 -3.47 20.83
C GLY A 5 33.01 -4.67 20.42
N ALA A 6 32.49 -5.42 21.41
CA ALA A 6 31.26 -6.25 21.45
C ALA A 6 30.85 -7.17 20.26
N PRO A 7 30.37 -8.41 20.53
CA PRO A 7 29.75 -9.26 19.52
C PRO A 7 28.44 -8.64 18.99
N LEU A 8 28.28 -8.56 17.66
CA LEU A 8 27.03 -8.16 16.99
C LEU A 8 25.95 -9.26 17.11
N THR A 9 25.53 -9.57 18.34
CA THR A 9 24.35 -10.40 18.58
C THR A 9 23.12 -9.51 18.56
N TYR A 10 22.66 -9.13 17.37
CA TYR A 10 21.27 -8.71 17.21
C TYR A 10 20.40 -9.97 17.17
N LYS A 11 19.93 -10.41 18.36
CA LYS A 11 18.79 -11.31 18.46
C LYS A 11 17.68 -10.61 19.23
N ARG A 12 16.76 -10.00 18.49
CA ARG A 12 15.40 -9.67 18.96
C ARG A 12 14.41 -9.97 17.84
N MET A 13 14.24 -11.26 17.52
CA MET A 13 12.98 -11.75 16.96
C MET A 13 12.15 -12.33 18.11
N SER A 14 11.04 -11.67 18.44
CA SER A 14 9.76 -12.21 18.95
C SER A 14 8.97 -11.10 19.68
N PRO A 15 7.61 -10.99 19.62
CA PRO A 15 6.64 -11.74 18.82
C PRO A 15 5.67 -10.82 18.02
N GLY A 16 5.66 -10.99 16.70
CA GLY A 16 4.41 -11.09 15.94
C GLY A 16 4.31 -12.54 15.52
N SER A 17 3.12 -13.18 15.63
CA SER A 17 2.93 -14.49 15.00
C SER A 17 3.30 -14.36 13.52
N VAL A 18 3.88 -15.41 12.91
CA VAL A 18 4.14 -15.45 11.46
C VAL A 18 2.87 -15.06 10.70
N GLU A 19 1.72 -15.51 11.20
CA GLU A 19 0.41 -15.14 10.68
C GLU A 19 0.17 -13.62 10.71
N SER A 20 0.44 -12.95 11.83
CA SER A 20 0.27 -11.49 11.94
C SER A 20 1.19 -10.71 11.00
N SER A 21 2.40 -11.22 10.75
CA SER A 21 3.33 -10.64 9.77
C SER A 21 2.83 -10.84 8.34
N VAL A 22 2.34 -12.04 8.01
CA VAL A 22 1.72 -12.33 6.70
C VAL A 22 0.50 -11.44 6.48
N PHE A 23 -0.41 -11.34 7.44
CA PHE A 23 -1.59 -10.47 7.33
C PHE A 23 -1.20 -9.00 7.19
N GLY A 24 -0.21 -8.52 7.96
CA GLY A 24 0.29 -7.15 7.83
C GLY A 24 0.85 -6.87 6.44
N LEU A 25 1.59 -7.81 5.86
CA LEU A 25 2.10 -7.72 4.49
C LEU A 25 0.96 -7.73 3.45
N VAL A 26 -0.05 -8.58 3.62
CA VAL A 26 -1.21 -8.63 2.72
C VAL A 26 -1.97 -7.29 2.74
N ILE A 27 -2.26 -6.73 3.91
CA ILE A 27 -2.95 -5.43 4.03
C ILE A 27 -2.12 -4.32 3.38
N LEU A 28 -0.79 -4.33 3.56
CA LEU A 28 0.11 -3.37 2.93
C LEU A 28 0.07 -3.47 1.40
N CYS A 29 0.08 -4.69 0.85
CA CYS A 29 0.01 -4.93 -0.60
C CYS A 29 -1.36 -4.56 -1.18
N LEU A 30 -2.46 -4.81 -0.45
CA LEU A 30 -3.81 -4.45 -0.91
C LEU A 30 -3.97 -2.93 -0.99
N GLY A 31 -3.50 -2.19 0.01
CA GLY A 31 -3.23 -0.75 0.02
C GLY A 31 -4.04 0.13 -0.97
N SER A 32 -3.35 1.07 -1.61
CA SER A 32 -3.96 1.94 -2.65
C SER A 32 -4.22 1.20 -3.97
N GLY A 33 -3.58 0.04 -4.19
CA GLY A 33 -3.73 -0.74 -5.42
C GLY A 33 -5.17 -1.22 -5.64
N THR A 34 -5.89 -1.53 -4.57
CA THR A 34 -7.31 -1.93 -4.63
C THR A 34 -8.21 -0.91 -5.32
N LEU A 35 -7.96 0.38 -5.14
CA LEU A 35 -8.74 1.45 -5.78
C LEU A 35 -8.38 1.62 -7.26
N THR A 36 -7.16 1.27 -7.66
CA THR A 36 -6.68 1.42 -9.04
C THR A 36 -7.00 0.20 -9.92
N PHE A 37 -7.12 -1.00 -9.34
CA PHE A 37 -7.45 -2.20 -10.11
C PHE A 37 -8.66 -2.07 -11.05
N PRO A 38 -9.85 -1.61 -10.62
CA PRO A 38 -11.01 -1.51 -11.52
C PRO A 38 -10.75 -0.57 -12.70
N TYR A 39 -9.99 0.51 -12.48
CA TYR A 39 -9.61 1.45 -13.53
C TYR A 39 -8.67 0.81 -14.56
N ILE A 40 -7.72 -0.02 -14.12
CA ILE A 40 -6.80 -0.74 -15.03
C ILE A 40 -7.57 -1.69 -15.95
N PHE A 41 -8.54 -2.44 -15.40
CA PHE A 41 -9.40 -3.34 -16.19
C PHE A 41 -10.28 -2.58 -17.20
N TYR A 42 -10.77 -1.40 -16.81
CA TYR A 42 -11.56 -0.55 -17.69
C TYR A 42 -10.74 -0.01 -18.87
N GLU A 43 -9.50 0.44 -18.64
CA GLU A 43 -8.68 1.08 -19.68
C GLU A 43 -7.97 0.08 -20.60
N ASN A 44 -7.52 -1.07 -20.07
CA ASN A 44 -6.69 -2.01 -20.82
C ASN A 44 -7.42 -3.31 -21.26
N GLY A 45 -8.69 -3.47 -20.89
CA GLY A 45 -9.44 -4.71 -21.12
C GLY A 45 -9.00 -5.86 -20.22
N LEU A 46 -9.76 -6.97 -20.24
CA LEU A 46 -9.62 -8.04 -19.27
C LEU A 46 -8.35 -8.87 -19.47
N VAL A 47 -8.13 -9.39 -20.68
CA VAL A 47 -7.01 -10.28 -20.98
C VAL A 47 -5.65 -9.63 -20.68
N PHE A 48 -5.45 -8.40 -21.14
CA PHE A 48 -4.18 -7.70 -20.96
C PHE A 48 -3.93 -7.34 -19.49
N SER A 49 -4.97 -6.87 -18.78
CA SER A 49 -4.86 -6.56 -17.34
C SER A 49 -4.53 -7.80 -16.51
N VAL A 50 -5.14 -8.95 -16.80
CA VAL A 50 -4.83 -10.22 -16.12
C VAL A 50 -3.39 -10.65 -16.39
N LEU A 51 -2.92 -10.52 -17.64
CA LEU A 51 -1.52 -10.83 -17.99
C LEU A 51 -0.54 -9.93 -17.23
N LEU A 52 -0.81 -8.62 -17.15
CA LEU A 52 0.03 -7.68 -16.40
C LEU A 52 0.06 -8.00 -14.90
N ILE A 53 -1.09 -8.32 -14.31
CA ILE A 53 -1.17 -8.71 -12.89
C ILE A 53 -0.41 -10.02 -12.64
N ALA A 54 -0.56 -11.02 -13.52
CA ALA A 54 0.17 -12.28 -13.43
C ALA A 54 1.69 -12.07 -13.52
N LEU A 55 2.14 -11.25 -14.47
CA LEU A 55 3.55 -10.91 -14.63
C LEU A 55 4.09 -10.18 -13.39
N GLY A 56 3.35 -9.20 -12.87
CA GLY A 56 3.69 -8.51 -11.62
C GLY A 56 3.77 -9.45 -10.42
N ALA A 57 2.86 -10.42 -10.32
CA ALA A 57 2.87 -11.44 -9.27
C ALA A 57 4.11 -12.35 -9.37
N VAL A 58 4.49 -12.80 -10.57
CA VAL A 58 5.71 -13.60 -10.79
C VAL A 58 6.96 -12.82 -10.39
N ILE A 59 7.08 -11.56 -10.82
CA ILE A 59 8.22 -10.69 -10.45
C ILE A 59 8.27 -10.48 -8.94
N SER A 60 7.13 -10.21 -8.30
CA SER A 60 7.04 -10.01 -6.86
C SER A 60 7.44 -11.27 -6.07
N MET A 61 6.92 -12.44 -6.47
CA MET A 61 7.29 -13.72 -5.86
C MET A 61 8.79 -14.01 -6.03
N TYR A 62 9.33 -13.82 -7.22
CA TYR A 62 10.76 -14.03 -7.48
C TYR A 62 11.64 -13.09 -6.65
N THR A 63 11.29 -11.81 -6.59
CA THR A 63 12.01 -10.80 -5.80
C THR A 63 11.96 -11.13 -4.31
N GLY A 64 10.78 -11.48 -3.79
CA GLY A 64 10.61 -11.88 -2.39
C GLY A 64 11.44 -13.11 -2.04
N TRP A 65 11.43 -14.13 -2.90
CA TRP A 65 12.23 -15.34 -2.72
C TRP A 65 13.74 -15.04 -2.69
N LEU A 66 14.21 -14.17 -3.59
CA LEU A 66 15.61 -13.76 -3.65
C LEU A 66 16.05 -12.98 -2.41
N ILE A 67 15.21 -12.06 -1.91
CA ILE A 67 15.46 -11.32 -0.67
C ILE A 67 15.54 -12.27 0.53
N VAL A 68 14.63 -13.23 0.65
CA VAL A 68 14.65 -14.20 1.75
C VAL A 68 15.90 -15.06 1.70
N LYS A 69 16.26 -15.59 0.52
CA LYS A 69 17.47 -16.40 0.35
C LYS A 69 18.73 -15.62 0.70
N THR A 70 18.86 -14.39 0.20
CA THR A 70 20.01 -13.54 0.52
C THR A 70 20.09 -13.15 1.99
N ALA A 71 18.95 -12.90 2.65
CA ALA A 71 18.89 -12.65 4.08
C ALA A 71 19.37 -13.87 4.91
N GLU A 72 18.99 -15.10 4.51
CA GLU A 72 19.46 -16.34 5.14
C GLU A 72 20.98 -16.53 4.99
N TYR A 73 21.53 -16.28 3.79
CA TYR A 73 22.97 -16.42 3.55
C TYR A 73 23.81 -15.38 4.32
N CYS A 74 23.37 -14.11 4.34
CA CYS A 74 24.09 -13.03 5.01
C CYS A 74 23.83 -12.97 6.53
N ASN A 75 22.91 -13.77 7.07
CA ASN A 75 22.44 -13.68 8.47
C ASN A 75 22.06 -12.24 8.90
N ALA A 76 21.56 -11.45 7.95
CA ALA A 76 21.26 -10.04 8.13
C ALA A 76 19.76 -9.80 8.03
N THR A 77 19.22 -8.92 8.88
CA THR A 77 17.77 -8.63 8.94
C THR A 77 17.38 -7.32 8.28
N ARG A 78 18.36 -6.46 7.98
CA ARG A 78 18.15 -5.17 7.31
C ARG A 78 18.66 -5.23 5.89
N TYR A 79 17.92 -4.61 4.96
CA TYR A 79 18.34 -4.48 3.56
C TYR A 79 19.71 -3.82 3.40
N GLU A 80 20.03 -2.87 4.27
CA GLU A 80 21.30 -2.13 4.28
C GLU A 80 22.48 -3.05 4.63
N ASP A 81 22.28 -3.98 5.56
CA ASP A 81 23.28 -4.93 6.03
C ASP A 81 23.51 -6.03 4.98
N ILE A 82 22.43 -6.52 4.35
CA ILE A 82 22.52 -7.47 3.22
C ILE A 82 23.33 -6.84 2.07
N ALA A 83 23.04 -5.59 1.72
CA ALA A 83 23.78 -4.89 0.68
C ALA A 83 25.26 -4.62 1.06
N MET A 84 25.53 -4.43 2.35
CA MET A 84 26.89 -4.24 2.86
C MET A 84 27.74 -5.51 2.70
N GLU A 85 27.17 -6.66 3.01
CA GLU A 85 27.86 -7.95 2.96
C GLU A 85 28.12 -8.41 1.51
N LEU A 86 27.18 -8.16 0.59
CA LEU A 86 27.30 -8.58 -0.82
C LEU A 86 28.13 -7.64 -1.69
N TYR A 87 27.96 -6.32 -1.52
CA TYR A 87 28.47 -5.32 -2.46
C TYR A 87 29.31 -4.21 -1.81
N GLY A 88 29.48 -4.25 -0.48
CA GLY A 88 30.26 -3.27 0.27
C GLY A 88 29.50 -1.98 0.60
N LYS A 89 30.23 -1.04 1.23
CA LYS A 89 29.66 0.15 1.90
C LYS A 89 28.95 1.14 0.97
N ASN A 90 29.39 1.24 -0.29
CA ASN A 90 28.80 2.19 -1.24
C ASN A 90 27.39 1.77 -1.66
N MET A 91 27.19 0.49 -1.96
CA MET A 91 25.88 -0.05 -2.34
C MET A 91 24.91 -0.14 -1.17
N SER A 92 25.40 -0.38 0.05
CA SER A 92 24.60 -0.28 1.26
C SER A 92 23.96 1.10 1.40
N ARG A 93 24.74 2.17 1.27
CA ARG A 93 24.22 3.54 1.33
C ARG A 93 23.25 3.85 0.19
N PHE A 94 23.51 3.36 -1.02
CA PHE A 94 22.59 3.53 -2.15
C PHE A 94 21.23 2.86 -1.86
N THR A 95 21.24 1.66 -1.30
CA THR A 95 20.03 0.92 -0.91
C THR A 95 19.24 1.68 0.17
N SER A 96 19.92 2.24 1.18
CA SER A 96 19.33 3.12 2.18
C SER A 96 18.63 4.34 1.56
N VAL A 97 19.26 4.97 0.56
CA VAL A 97 18.68 6.13 -0.10
C VAL A 97 17.46 5.73 -0.93
N MET A 98 17.52 4.61 -1.66
CA MET A 98 16.39 4.12 -2.43
C MET A 98 15.18 3.74 -1.57
N ILE A 99 15.40 3.07 -0.43
CA ILE A 99 14.29 2.75 0.48
C ILE A 99 13.68 4.04 1.05
N LEU A 100 14.48 5.05 1.38
CA LEU A 100 13.98 6.36 1.85
C LEU A 100 13.15 7.07 0.78
N VAL A 101 13.64 7.13 -0.47
CA VAL A 101 12.91 7.72 -1.59
C VAL A 101 11.58 6.99 -1.83
N THR A 102 11.58 5.65 -1.74
CA THR A 102 10.37 4.84 -1.88
C THR A 102 9.35 5.13 -0.78
N MET A 103 9.80 5.24 0.48
CA MET A 103 8.92 5.58 1.60
C MET A 103 8.36 7.00 1.48
N LEU A 104 9.17 7.96 1.02
CA LEU A 104 8.70 9.32 0.73
C LEU A 104 7.63 9.31 -0.39
N GLY A 105 7.86 8.56 -1.45
CA GLY A 105 6.89 8.38 -2.53
C GLY A 105 5.54 7.84 -2.03
N PHE A 106 5.58 6.86 -1.11
CA PHE A 106 4.38 6.30 -0.51
C PHE A 106 3.61 7.32 0.36
N VAL A 107 4.32 8.10 1.17
CA VAL A 107 3.71 9.20 1.95
C VAL A 107 3.05 10.23 1.02
N ILE A 108 3.73 10.63 -0.05
CA ILE A 108 3.17 11.58 -1.03
C ILE A 108 1.94 11.00 -1.71
N ALA A 109 1.99 9.74 -2.14
CA ALA A 109 0.86 9.06 -2.78
C ALA A 109 -0.37 9.03 -1.87
N TYR A 110 -0.19 8.78 -0.58
CA TYR A 110 -1.29 8.82 0.37
C TYR A 110 -1.85 10.22 0.62
N ILE A 111 -1.00 11.25 0.70
CA ILE A 111 -1.48 12.64 0.80
C ILE A 111 -2.30 13.01 -0.44
N VAL A 112 -1.82 12.62 -1.64
CA VAL A 112 -2.52 12.85 -2.91
C VAL A 112 -3.86 12.12 -2.99
N LEU A 113 -3.91 10.89 -2.49
CA LEU A 113 -5.13 10.10 -2.43
C LEU A 113 -6.14 10.75 -1.47
N LEU A 114 -5.71 11.15 -0.27
CA LEU A 114 -6.60 11.74 0.72
C LEU A 114 -7.11 13.12 0.32
N LYS A 115 -6.29 13.98 -0.30
CA LYS A 115 -6.79 15.28 -0.80
C LYS A 115 -7.89 15.11 -1.86
N SER A 116 -7.88 14.00 -2.60
CA SER A 116 -8.87 13.73 -3.64
C SER A 116 -10.15 13.11 -3.06
N LEU A 117 -10.03 12.25 -2.04
CA LEU A 117 -11.18 11.57 -1.43
C LEU A 117 -11.89 12.40 -0.34
N LEU A 118 -11.16 13.22 0.42
CA LEU A 118 -11.73 14.02 1.51
C LEU A 118 -12.84 14.99 1.08
N PRO A 119 -12.67 15.84 0.05
CA PRO A 119 -13.73 16.76 -0.37
C PRO A 119 -14.98 16.00 -0.86
N GLN A 120 -14.79 14.92 -1.62
CA GLN A 120 -15.89 14.07 -2.10
C GLN A 120 -16.68 13.44 -0.96
N THR A 121 -15.96 12.96 0.07
CA THR A 121 -16.60 12.35 1.24
C THR A 121 -17.39 13.38 2.06
N ILE A 122 -16.85 14.60 2.23
CA ILE A 122 -17.49 15.65 3.00
C ILE A 122 -18.75 16.18 2.30
N GLU A 123 -18.71 16.30 0.97
CA GLU A 123 -19.86 16.66 0.17
C GLU A 123 -20.95 15.58 0.25
N ALA A 124 -20.57 14.30 0.15
CA ALA A 124 -21.49 13.17 0.29
C ALA A 124 -22.16 13.10 1.68
N VAL A 125 -21.46 13.47 2.76
CA VAL A 125 -21.99 13.46 4.13
C VAL A 125 -22.81 14.72 4.45
N SER A 126 -22.41 15.89 3.94
CA SER A 126 -23.04 17.17 4.30
C SER A 126 -24.25 17.53 3.43
N GLY A 127 -24.47 16.83 2.31
CA GLY A 127 -25.63 17.02 1.42
C GLY A 127 -25.79 18.44 0.85
N SER A 128 -24.75 19.27 0.99
CA SER A 128 -24.72 20.69 0.64
C SER A 128 -23.38 21.01 -0.02
N THR A 129 -23.42 21.76 -1.12
CA THR A 129 -22.22 22.17 -1.87
C THR A 129 -21.30 23.00 -0.98
N LEU A 130 -20.08 22.52 -0.75
CA LEU A 130 -19.10 23.19 0.08
C LEU A 130 -18.71 24.57 -0.51
N PRO A 131 -18.40 25.58 0.32
CA PRO A 131 -17.96 26.89 -0.16
C PRO A 131 -16.69 26.77 -1.02
N GLY A 132 -16.52 27.61 -2.05
CA GLY A 132 -15.41 27.51 -3.03
C GLY A 132 -13.98 27.57 -2.46
N TRP A 133 -13.81 27.97 -1.20
CA TRP A 133 -12.54 27.93 -0.48
C TRP A 133 -12.20 26.54 0.11
N MET A 134 -13.20 25.65 0.20
CA MET A 134 -13.10 24.29 0.78
C MET A 134 -13.64 23.18 -0.13
N GLY A 135 -14.41 23.53 -1.17
CA GLY A 135 -14.91 22.60 -2.20
C GLY A 135 -13.88 22.27 -3.28
N ASP A 136 -14.35 21.65 -4.37
CA ASP A 136 -13.57 21.11 -5.51
C ASP A 136 -12.94 22.20 -6.42
N THR A 137 -12.47 23.29 -5.83
CA THR A 137 -11.66 24.32 -6.50
C THR A 137 -10.19 24.06 -6.20
N THR A 138 -9.28 24.44 -7.10
CA THR A 138 -7.81 24.34 -6.92
C THR A 138 -7.34 24.86 -5.55
N GLY A 139 -8.00 25.89 -5.00
CA GLY A 139 -7.72 26.43 -3.66
C GLY A 139 -8.07 25.47 -2.51
N GLY A 140 -9.17 24.71 -2.61
CA GLY A 140 -9.57 23.70 -1.64
C GLY A 140 -8.64 22.49 -1.64
N HIS A 141 -8.18 22.04 -2.82
CA HIS A 141 -7.16 20.98 -2.94
C HIS A 141 -5.84 21.38 -2.26
N ILE A 142 -5.42 22.63 -2.44
CA ILE A 142 -4.21 23.17 -1.79
C ILE A 142 -4.43 23.25 -0.29
N PHE A 143 -5.57 23.75 0.18
CA PHE A 143 -5.90 23.85 1.61
C PHE A 143 -5.92 22.47 2.29
N TRP A 144 -6.61 21.48 1.71
CA TRP A 144 -6.66 20.12 2.23
C TRP A 144 -5.28 19.45 2.20
N SER A 145 -4.50 19.65 1.14
CA SER A 145 -3.13 19.11 1.07
C SER A 145 -2.19 19.75 2.10
N ALA A 146 -2.31 21.07 2.32
CA ALA A 146 -1.51 21.80 3.30
C ALA A 146 -1.91 21.46 4.74
N LEU A 147 -3.21 21.36 5.01
CA LEU A 147 -3.73 20.93 6.30
C LEU A 147 -3.29 19.50 6.61
N PHE A 148 -3.38 18.59 5.64
CA PHE A 148 -2.97 17.21 5.84
C PHE A 148 -1.45 17.09 6.00
N SER A 149 -0.67 17.85 5.23
CA SER A 149 0.79 17.94 5.40
C SER A 149 1.15 18.43 6.82
N TYR A 150 0.53 19.51 7.29
CA TYR A 150 0.81 20.06 8.63
C TYR A 150 0.21 19.22 9.76
N ALA A 151 -0.90 18.51 9.54
CA ALA A 151 -1.56 17.69 10.55
C ALA A 151 -1.05 16.25 10.60
N VAL A 152 -0.35 15.75 9.57
CA VAL A 152 0.17 14.38 9.54
C VAL A 152 1.70 14.37 9.57
N VAL A 153 2.37 15.15 8.72
CA VAL A 153 3.85 15.14 8.66
C VAL A 153 4.45 15.72 9.94
N PHE A 154 3.84 16.76 10.50
CA PHE A 154 4.30 17.42 11.73
C PHE A 154 4.18 16.54 12.99
N PRO A 155 3.03 15.89 13.30
CA PRO A 155 3.01 14.95 14.42
C PRO A 155 3.78 13.66 14.13
N LEU A 156 3.92 13.20 12.88
CA LEU A 156 4.78 12.05 12.59
C LEU A 156 6.25 12.33 12.91
N THR A 157 6.72 13.56 12.70
CA THR A 157 8.07 13.97 13.08
C THR A 157 8.24 14.13 14.60
N LEU A 158 7.14 14.35 15.33
CA LEU A 158 7.15 14.54 16.78
C LEU A 158 6.83 13.25 17.58
N ALA A 159 6.10 12.29 17.00
CA ALA A 159 5.64 11.07 17.66
C ALA A 159 6.75 10.03 17.80
N ARG A 160 7.48 10.09 18.91
CA ARG A 160 8.59 9.19 19.27
C ARG A 160 8.14 7.81 19.82
N LYS A 161 6.83 7.54 19.97
CA LYS A 161 6.30 6.32 20.63
C LYS A 161 5.70 5.32 19.63
N LEU A 162 6.44 4.26 19.33
CA LEU A 162 6.09 3.17 18.40
C LEU A 162 4.97 2.22 18.90
N SER A 163 4.51 2.32 20.16
CA SER A 163 3.45 1.44 20.69
C SER A 163 2.07 1.64 20.06
N ALA A 164 1.77 2.81 19.52
CA ALA A 164 0.49 3.06 18.84
C ALA A 164 0.35 2.29 17.52
N LEU A 165 1.47 1.85 16.93
CA LEU A 165 1.51 1.21 15.62
C LEU A 165 0.83 -0.17 15.61
N ARG A 166 0.85 -0.88 16.76
CA ARG A 166 0.21 -2.19 16.89
C ARG A 166 -1.32 -2.10 16.85
N PHE A 167 -1.89 -1.04 17.44
CA PHE A 167 -3.33 -0.79 17.36
C PHE A 167 -3.75 -0.35 15.94
N SER A 168 -2.89 0.41 15.25
CA SER A 168 -3.10 0.80 13.85
C SER A 168 -3.27 -0.42 12.92
N SER A 169 -2.50 -1.50 13.12
CA SER A 169 -2.61 -2.70 12.28
C SER A 169 -3.98 -3.38 12.36
N LEU A 170 -4.58 -3.43 13.56
CA LEU A 170 -5.93 -3.97 13.75
C LEU A 170 -6.98 -3.05 13.11
N PHE A 171 -6.83 -1.73 13.27
CA PHE A 171 -7.71 -0.76 12.65
C PHE A 171 -7.67 -0.83 11.11
N SER A 172 -6.47 -0.95 10.51
CA SER A 172 -6.30 -1.16 9.07
C SER A 172 -6.96 -2.45 8.59
N PHE A 173 -6.92 -3.52 9.39
CA PHE A 173 -7.60 -4.78 9.04
C PHE A 173 -9.12 -4.62 8.97
N PHE A 174 -9.74 -4.01 10.00
CA PHE A 174 -11.18 -3.73 9.99
C PHE A 174 -11.57 -2.79 8.84
N CYS A 175 -10.76 -1.76 8.59
CA CYS A 175 -10.98 -0.83 7.47
C CYS A 175 -10.89 -1.56 6.11
N GLY A 176 -9.89 -2.43 5.93
CA GLY A 176 -9.74 -3.23 4.71
C GLY A 176 -10.93 -4.16 4.47
N ILE A 177 -11.39 -4.87 5.50
CA ILE A 177 -12.60 -5.70 5.41
C ILE A 177 -13.82 -4.83 5.06
N TYR A 178 -13.97 -3.67 5.70
CA TYR A 178 -15.07 -2.75 5.43
C TYR A 178 -15.08 -2.32 3.95
N VAL A 179 -13.94 -1.92 3.40
CA VAL A 179 -13.84 -1.55 1.98
C VAL A 179 -14.24 -2.71 1.07
N VAL A 180 -13.78 -3.93 1.34
CA VAL A 180 -14.15 -5.12 0.55
C VAL A 180 -15.65 -5.39 0.66
N LEU A 181 -16.24 -5.31 1.85
CA LEU A 181 -17.68 -5.50 2.03
C LEU A 181 -18.50 -4.44 1.30
N VAL A 182 -18.08 -3.17 1.35
CA VAL A 182 -18.73 -2.08 0.60
C VAL A 182 -18.62 -2.32 -0.91
N LEU A 183 -17.46 -2.73 -1.42
CA LEU A 183 -17.30 -3.05 -2.85
C LEU A 183 -18.20 -4.21 -3.28
N VAL A 184 -18.27 -5.28 -2.48
CA VAL A 184 -19.17 -6.42 -2.74
C VAL A 184 -20.62 -5.97 -2.66
N PHE A 185 -20.98 -5.17 -1.66
CA PHE A 185 -22.35 -4.67 -1.51
C PHE A 185 -22.75 -3.76 -2.66
N VAL A 186 -21.91 -2.82 -3.07
CA VAL A 186 -22.14 -1.97 -4.25
C VAL A 186 -22.28 -2.82 -5.50
N CYS A 187 -21.42 -3.83 -5.68
CA CYS A 187 -21.50 -4.73 -6.83
C CYS A 187 -22.80 -5.58 -6.85
N LEU A 188 -23.38 -5.89 -5.68
CA LEU A 188 -24.59 -6.71 -5.54
C LEU A 188 -25.91 -5.90 -5.50
N CYS A 189 -25.92 -4.74 -4.83
CA CYS A 189 -27.11 -3.92 -4.60
C CYS A 189 -27.31 -2.85 -5.67
N ASP A 190 -26.24 -2.37 -6.32
CA ASP A 190 -26.33 -1.40 -7.41
C ASP A 190 -26.59 -2.12 -8.75
N ARG A 191 -27.79 -2.70 -8.85
CA ARG A 191 -28.29 -3.40 -10.05
C ARG A 191 -28.69 -2.42 -11.17
N ASP A 192 -28.72 -1.12 -10.87
CA ASP A 192 -29.02 -0.05 -11.82
C ASP A 192 -27.76 0.44 -12.59
N VAL A 193 -26.56 0.35 -12.00
CA VAL A 193 -25.29 0.64 -12.69
C VAL A 193 -24.79 -0.54 -13.56
N ASN A 194 -25.14 -1.78 -13.23
CA ASN A 194 -24.87 -2.97 -14.05
C ASN A 194 -26.12 -3.88 -14.14
N PRO A 195 -27.09 -3.57 -15.04
CA PRO A 195 -28.31 -4.38 -15.20
C PRO A 195 -28.03 -5.82 -15.66
N ASP A 196 -26.87 -6.05 -16.27
CA ASP A 196 -26.43 -7.34 -16.80
C ASP A 196 -25.19 -7.89 -16.07
N LEU A 197 -25.17 -7.89 -14.74
CA LEU A 197 -24.10 -8.55 -13.96
C LEU A 197 -23.91 -10.01 -14.39
N GLY A 198 -25.01 -10.69 -14.76
CA GLY A 198 -24.99 -12.03 -15.35
C GLY A 198 -24.27 -12.08 -16.70
N ALA A 199 -24.58 -11.18 -17.64
CA ALA A 199 -23.93 -11.17 -18.96
C ALA A 199 -22.49 -10.67 -18.91
N SER A 200 -22.15 -9.77 -17.98
CA SER A 200 -20.77 -9.34 -17.74
C SER A 200 -19.94 -10.46 -17.11
N LEU A 201 -20.48 -11.19 -16.13
CA LEU A 201 -19.81 -12.38 -15.58
C LEU A 201 -19.72 -13.52 -16.60
N GLU A 202 -20.72 -13.70 -17.45
CA GLU A 202 -20.70 -14.69 -18.52
C GLU A 202 -19.72 -14.31 -19.63
N LYS A 203 -19.62 -13.02 -19.99
CA LYS A 203 -18.56 -12.49 -20.86
C LYS A 203 -17.18 -12.70 -20.25
N VAL A 204 -16.98 -12.32 -19.00
CA VAL A 204 -15.73 -12.53 -18.25
C VAL A 204 -15.38 -14.03 -18.21
N ALA A 205 -16.35 -14.89 -17.88
CA ALA A 205 -16.16 -16.34 -17.84
C ALA A 205 -15.90 -16.93 -19.23
N SER A 206 -16.51 -16.40 -20.29
CA SER A 206 -16.28 -16.84 -21.67
C SER A 206 -14.90 -16.43 -22.19
N GLU A 207 -14.45 -15.21 -21.89
CA GLU A 207 -13.09 -14.75 -22.19
C GLU A 207 -12.06 -15.58 -21.44
N PHE A 208 -12.32 -15.90 -20.16
CA PHE A 208 -11.44 -16.76 -19.35
C PHE A 208 -11.43 -18.21 -19.85
N ARG A 209 -12.55 -18.73 -20.38
CA ARG A 209 -12.63 -20.07 -21.00
C ARG A 209 -11.98 -20.15 -22.38
N LEU A 210 -11.85 -19.04 -23.10
CA LEU A 210 -11.14 -18.98 -24.38
C LEU A 210 -9.62 -18.86 -24.21
N THR A 211 -9.14 -18.53 -23.02
CA THR A 211 -7.71 -18.36 -22.70
C THR A 211 -7.10 -19.53 -21.92
N ALA A 212 -7.90 -20.49 -21.45
CA ALA A 212 -7.45 -21.73 -20.78
C ALA A 212 -7.48 -22.92 -21.75
#